data_AF-A0A936EZE2-F1
#
_entry.id   AF-A0A936EZE2-F1
#
_cell.length_a   1.000
_cell.length_b   1.000
_cell.length_c   1.000
_cell.angle_alpha   90.00
_cell.angle_beta   90.00
_cell.angle_gamma   90.00
#
_symmetry.space_group_name_H-M   'P 1'
#
loop_
_entity.id
_entity.type
_entity.pdbx_description
1 polymer ?
#
loop_
_entity_poly.entity_id
_entity_poly.type
_entity_poly.pdbx_seq_one_letter_code
_entity_poly.pdbx_strand_id
1 'polypeptide(L)'
;MRRAPWLFIPSILLVLGCTRPEVEAFRRQPAPVSVSVSLPSGLADREAFQKEYASALRARLATRVVVVPEGVKPPVGAAQLQVVIRDLSPAPGQPSPAAIGVATGVTVGAISAISGNRGWGIVDGLFWGLWAGSHASMHRERVQDRLGYLPTVVRAQVSLVQPGNPEPLWVESIEPVEVVEAMDPLPRGYRDDDGRIREEEAKGFARVVVQKLTAYFQWTRFTEQRFYEDPASKPADDTPAPKVAEPPPAAKLEAPAESKQN
;
A
#
# COMPACT_ATOMS: atom_id res chain seq x y z
N MET A 1 40.23 -23.71 33.93
CA MET A 1 39.23 -23.97 32.87
C MET A 1 38.61 -22.66 32.42
N ARG A 2 39.21 -22.00 31.42
CA ARG A 2 38.64 -20.81 30.77
C ARG A 2 39.15 -20.77 29.34
N ARG A 3 38.23 -20.77 28.37
CA ARG A 3 38.27 -20.12 27.04
C ARG A 3 37.33 -20.85 26.09
N ALA A 4 36.26 -20.18 25.67
CA ALA A 4 35.81 -20.09 24.27
C ALA A 4 34.48 -19.31 24.15
N PRO A 5 34.49 -17.96 24.17
CA PRO A 5 33.36 -17.17 23.66
C PRO A 5 33.56 -16.74 22.19
N TRP A 6 34.69 -17.10 21.56
CA TRP A 6 35.15 -16.46 20.31
C TRP A 6 34.57 -17.05 19.02
N LEU A 7 33.87 -18.19 19.08
CA LEU A 7 33.31 -18.85 17.89
C LEU A 7 31.90 -18.37 17.48
N PHE A 8 31.24 -17.53 18.29
CA PHE A 8 29.91 -16.99 17.97
C PHE A 8 29.92 -15.60 17.31
N ILE A 9 31.06 -14.90 17.32
CA ILE A 9 31.20 -13.57 16.72
C ILE A 9 31.09 -13.58 15.17
N PRO A 10 31.70 -14.52 14.42
CA PRO A 10 31.62 -14.48 12.95
C PRO A 10 30.21 -14.78 12.43
N SER A 11 29.41 -15.59 13.13
CA SER A 11 28.03 -15.89 12.76
C SER A 11 27.11 -14.69 12.89
N ILE A 12 27.32 -13.84 13.91
CA ILE A 12 26.56 -12.59 14.08
C ILE A 12 26.96 -11.56 13.02
N LEU A 13 28.24 -11.48 12.66
CA LEU A 13 28.73 -10.56 11.61
C LEU A 13 28.26 -10.96 10.20
N LEU A 14 28.08 -12.25 9.91
CA LEU A 14 27.51 -12.72 8.64
C LEU A 14 26.01 -12.41 8.49
N VAL A 15 25.25 -12.36 9.59
CA VAL A 15 23.82 -11.97 9.57
C VAL A 15 23.66 -10.45 9.39
N LEU A 16 24.60 -9.65 9.91
CA LEU A 16 24.64 -8.19 9.71
C LEU A 16 25.09 -7.79 8.28
N GLY A 17 25.73 -8.69 7.53
CA GLY A 17 26.27 -8.42 6.20
C GLY A 17 25.22 -8.36 5.07
N CYS A 18 23.95 -8.68 5.33
CA CYS A 18 22.89 -8.70 4.32
C CYS A 18 21.89 -7.53 4.44
N THR A 19 22.04 -6.63 5.41
CA THR A 19 21.15 -5.47 5.53
C THR A 19 21.67 -4.35 4.65
N ARG A 20 20.97 -4.09 3.53
CA ARG A 20 21.25 -2.94 2.67
C ARG A 20 21.17 -1.65 3.51
N PRO A 21 22.23 -0.82 3.54
CA PRO A 21 22.28 0.34 4.43
C PRO A 21 21.17 1.35 4.13
N GLU A 22 20.72 1.43 2.88
CA GLU A 22 19.63 2.31 2.47
C GLU A 22 18.28 1.87 3.07
N VAL A 23 18.05 0.56 3.15
CA VAL A 23 16.83 -0.04 3.73
C VAL A 23 16.79 0.21 5.24
N GLU A 24 17.91 0.06 5.93
CA GLU A 24 18.00 0.30 7.38
C GLU A 24 17.89 1.80 7.71
N ALA A 25 18.48 2.68 6.88
CA ALA A 25 18.29 4.13 7.02
C ALA A 25 16.82 4.52 6.88
N PHE A 26 16.14 4.00 5.87
CA PHE A 26 14.72 4.24 5.66
C PHE A 26 13.83 3.63 6.76
N ARG A 27 14.22 2.48 7.31
CA ARG A 27 13.54 1.85 8.45
C ARG A 27 13.58 2.74 9.70
N ARG A 28 14.74 3.34 9.99
CA ARG A 28 14.92 4.21 11.17
C ARG A 28 14.23 5.56 11.01
N GLN A 29 14.34 6.16 9.82
CA GLN A 29 13.77 7.45 9.51
C GLN A 29 13.10 7.40 8.14
N PRO A 30 11.82 6.99 8.06
CA PRO A 30 11.13 6.86 6.79
C PRO A 30 10.89 8.24 6.19
N ALA A 31 11.34 8.43 4.95
CA ALA A 31 11.03 9.62 4.17
C ALA A 31 9.52 9.64 3.83
N PRO A 32 8.93 10.84 3.57
CA PRO A 32 7.54 10.93 3.13
C PRO A 32 7.28 10.07 1.90
N VAL A 33 6.17 9.32 1.91
CA VAL A 33 5.83 8.38 0.83
C VAL A 33 4.78 8.99 -0.09
N SER A 34 5.08 9.07 -1.37
CA SER A 34 4.13 9.36 -2.45
C SER A 34 3.61 8.06 -3.05
N VAL A 35 2.33 8.02 -3.42
CA VAL A 35 1.69 6.82 -3.99
C VAL A 35 1.40 7.04 -5.45
N SER A 36 1.90 6.14 -6.30
CA SER A 36 1.59 6.09 -7.74
C SER A 36 1.08 4.71 -8.10
N VAL A 37 -0.13 4.66 -8.65
CA VAL A 37 -0.76 3.42 -9.13
C VAL A 37 -0.76 3.45 -10.66
N SER A 38 -0.28 2.38 -11.29
CA SER A 38 -0.39 2.15 -12.73
C SER A 38 -1.27 0.93 -13.00
N LEU A 39 -2.10 1.06 -14.04
CA LEU A 39 -3.12 0.10 -14.44
C LEU A 39 -2.85 -0.38 -15.87
N PRO A 40 -3.28 -1.60 -16.25
CA PRO A 40 -3.11 -2.10 -17.60
C PRO A 40 -3.89 -1.25 -18.62
N SER A 41 -3.34 -1.13 -19.83
CA SER A 41 -3.98 -0.40 -20.93
C SER A 41 -5.20 -1.17 -21.43
N GLY A 42 -6.39 -0.58 -21.36
CA GLY A 42 -7.64 -1.19 -21.86
C GLY A 42 -8.80 -1.20 -20.87
N LEU A 43 -8.59 -0.75 -19.63
CA LEU A 43 -9.64 -0.67 -18.63
C LEU A 43 -10.50 0.59 -18.82
N ALA A 44 -11.83 0.42 -18.88
CA ALA A 44 -12.78 1.54 -18.80
C ALA A 44 -12.70 2.20 -17.40
N ASP A 45 -12.83 3.52 -17.32
CA ASP A 45 -12.74 4.28 -16.06
C ASP A 45 -11.41 4.16 -15.29
N ARG A 46 -10.30 4.01 -16.02
CA ARG A 46 -8.94 3.90 -15.46
C ARG A 46 -8.62 4.96 -14.41
N GLU A 47 -9.03 6.21 -14.62
CA GLU A 47 -8.75 7.32 -13.69
C GLU A 47 -9.48 7.14 -12.35
N ALA A 48 -10.75 6.73 -12.39
CA ALA A 48 -11.53 6.46 -11.18
C ALA A 48 -10.93 5.31 -10.37
N PHE A 49 -10.59 4.19 -11.03
CA PHE A 49 -9.90 3.06 -10.41
C PHE A 49 -8.55 3.47 -9.80
N GLN A 50 -7.75 4.24 -10.55
CA GLN A 50 -6.45 4.69 -10.08
C GLN A 50 -6.60 5.55 -8.82
N LYS A 51 -7.59 6.45 -8.80
CA LYS A 51 -7.87 7.36 -7.70
C LYS A 51 -8.37 6.61 -6.46
N GLU A 52 -9.29 5.66 -6.62
CA GLU A 52 -9.80 4.85 -5.51
C GLU A 52 -8.70 4.03 -4.85
N TYR A 53 -7.93 3.26 -5.63
CA TYR A 53 -6.82 2.45 -5.11
C TYR A 53 -5.73 3.33 -4.47
N ALA A 54 -5.38 4.45 -5.10
CA ALA A 54 -4.41 5.39 -4.53
C ALA A 54 -4.93 6.01 -3.21
N SER A 55 -6.21 6.37 -3.15
CA SER A 55 -6.83 6.95 -1.94
C SER A 55 -6.85 5.94 -0.78
N ALA A 56 -7.23 4.68 -1.04
CA ALA A 56 -7.25 3.62 -0.05
C ALA A 56 -5.84 3.32 0.49
N LEU A 57 -4.83 3.27 -0.41
CA LEU A 57 -3.43 3.12 -0.04
C LEU A 57 -2.94 4.28 0.81
N ARG A 58 -3.19 5.54 0.40
CA ARG A 58 -2.78 6.72 1.17
C ARG A 58 -3.40 6.73 2.56
N ALA A 59 -4.70 6.50 2.66
CA ALA A 59 -5.40 6.48 3.94
C ALA A 59 -4.85 5.42 4.90
N ARG A 60 -4.48 4.23 4.37
CA ARG A 60 -3.92 3.15 5.19
C ARG A 60 -2.46 3.40 5.54
N LEU A 61 -1.63 3.84 4.58
CA LEU A 61 -0.22 4.17 4.79
C LEU A 61 -0.03 5.31 5.79
N ALA A 62 -0.93 6.31 5.77
CA ALA A 62 -0.88 7.45 6.68
C ALA A 62 -0.96 7.03 8.16
N THR A 63 -1.45 5.83 8.46
CA THR A 63 -1.44 5.27 9.83
C THR A 63 -0.09 4.71 10.27
N ARG A 64 0.91 4.65 9.38
CA ARG A 64 2.22 4.02 9.60
C ARG A 64 3.39 4.92 9.24
N VAL A 65 3.25 5.74 8.20
CA VAL A 65 4.30 6.64 7.69
C VAL A 65 3.65 7.95 7.26
N VAL A 66 4.44 9.02 7.17
CA VAL A 66 4.01 10.29 6.60
C VAL A 66 3.77 10.12 5.11
N VAL A 67 2.54 10.39 4.65
CA VAL A 67 2.15 10.22 3.24
C VAL A 67 1.92 11.57 2.58
N VAL A 68 2.37 11.73 1.35
CA VAL A 68 2.10 12.92 0.55
C VAL A 68 0.64 12.91 0.10
N PRO A 69 -0.17 13.94 0.43
CA PRO A 69 -1.56 14.01 0.01
C PRO A 69 -1.69 14.19 -1.51
N GLU A 70 -2.89 13.91 -2.04
CA GLU A 70 -3.18 14.08 -3.47
C GLU A 70 -3.05 15.55 -3.88
N GLY A 71 -2.46 15.81 -5.06
CA GLY A 71 -2.30 17.16 -5.61
C GLY A 71 -1.15 17.99 -5.02
N VAL A 72 -0.47 17.51 -3.97
CA VAL A 72 0.70 18.19 -3.39
C VAL A 72 1.99 17.67 -4.02
N LYS A 73 2.92 18.59 -4.35
CA LYS A 73 4.21 18.24 -4.92
C LYS A 73 5.03 17.45 -3.87
N PRO A 74 5.60 16.28 -4.23
CA PRO A 74 6.38 15.50 -3.27
C PRO A 74 7.64 16.27 -2.85
N PRO A 75 8.03 16.24 -1.56
CA PRO A 75 9.26 16.85 -1.10
C PRO A 75 10.49 16.19 -1.72
N VAL A 76 11.61 16.91 -1.74
CA VAL A 76 12.88 16.39 -2.27
C VAL A 76 13.31 15.18 -1.44
N GLY A 77 13.55 14.05 -2.10
CA GLY A 77 13.91 12.78 -1.44
C GLY A 77 12.72 11.95 -0.95
N ALA A 78 11.47 12.34 -1.26
CA ALA A 78 10.29 11.52 -0.99
C ALA A 78 10.38 10.15 -1.66
N ALA A 79 10.08 9.09 -0.90
CA ALA A 79 9.98 7.76 -1.47
C ALA A 79 8.70 7.63 -2.29
N GLN A 80 8.72 6.82 -3.33
CA GLN A 80 7.58 6.54 -4.19
C GLN A 80 7.17 5.08 -4.06
N LEU A 81 5.95 4.84 -3.60
CA LEU A 81 5.31 3.54 -3.67
C LEU A 81 4.68 3.39 -5.05
N GLN A 82 5.33 2.61 -5.91
CA GLN A 82 4.86 2.29 -7.25
C GLN A 82 4.07 0.98 -7.20
N VAL A 83 2.79 1.06 -7.52
CA VAL A 83 1.90 -0.09 -7.61
C VAL A 83 1.60 -0.32 -9.07
N VAL A 84 2.12 -1.41 -9.63
CA VAL A 84 1.84 -1.84 -11.00
C VAL A 84 0.83 -2.97 -10.96
N ILE A 85 -0.43 -2.64 -11.21
CA ILE A 85 -1.49 -3.64 -11.34
C ILE A 85 -1.33 -4.29 -12.72
N ARG A 86 -1.07 -5.59 -12.73
CA ARG A 86 -0.78 -6.37 -13.94
C ARG A 86 -2.05 -6.94 -14.55
N ASP A 87 -2.99 -7.35 -13.70
CA ASP A 87 -4.22 -7.98 -14.12
C ASP A 87 -5.37 -7.51 -13.24
N LEU A 88 -6.48 -7.16 -13.90
CA LEU A 88 -7.77 -6.80 -13.35
C LEU A 88 -8.80 -7.56 -14.15
N SER A 89 -9.01 -8.80 -13.76
CA SER A 89 -10.03 -9.62 -14.39
C SER A 89 -11.27 -9.59 -13.49
N PRO A 90 -12.39 -9.02 -13.95
CA PRO A 90 -13.67 -9.41 -13.38
C PRO A 90 -13.76 -10.94 -13.52
N ALA A 91 -14.60 -11.57 -12.72
CA ALA A 91 -14.74 -13.02 -12.74
C ALA A 91 -14.96 -13.73 -14.12
N PRO A 92 -15.24 -13.08 -15.29
CA PRO A 92 -15.28 -13.76 -16.59
C PRO A 92 -13.94 -14.30 -17.14
N GLY A 93 -12.79 -13.95 -16.56
CA GLY A 93 -11.48 -14.41 -17.06
C GLY A 93 -10.77 -15.46 -16.19
N GLN A 94 -11.31 -15.79 -15.02
CA GLN A 94 -10.74 -16.88 -14.22
C GLN A 94 -11.02 -18.22 -14.90
N PRO A 95 -10.02 -19.11 -15.03
CA PRO A 95 -10.28 -20.48 -15.45
C PRO A 95 -11.33 -21.06 -14.50
N SER A 96 -12.44 -21.53 -15.07
CA SER A 96 -13.47 -22.20 -14.28
C SER A 96 -12.84 -23.33 -13.47
N PRO A 97 -13.44 -23.77 -12.34
CA PRO A 97 -12.95 -24.93 -11.61
C PRO A 97 -12.72 -26.15 -12.53
N ALA A 98 -13.57 -26.30 -13.55
CA ALA A 98 -13.40 -27.29 -14.60
C ALA A 98 -12.14 -27.03 -15.45
N ALA A 99 -11.88 -25.80 -15.89
CA ALA A 99 -10.66 -25.47 -16.64
C ALA A 99 -9.38 -25.69 -15.81
N ILE A 100 -9.41 -25.37 -14.50
CA ILE A 100 -8.31 -25.68 -13.57
C ILE A 100 -8.11 -27.20 -13.50
N GLY A 101 -9.18 -27.95 -13.29
CA GLY A 101 -9.13 -29.41 -13.24
C GLY A 101 -8.60 -30.03 -14.53
N VAL A 102 -9.05 -29.56 -15.69
CA VAL A 102 -8.55 -30.03 -16.99
C VAL A 102 -7.07 -29.71 -17.15
N ALA A 103 -6.64 -28.47 -16.86
CA ALA A 103 -5.24 -28.07 -17.00
C ALA A 103 -4.31 -28.88 -16.07
N THR A 104 -4.70 -29.06 -14.81
CA THR A 104 -3.95 -29.89 -13.86
C THR A 104 -3.91 -31.34 -14.32
N GLY A 105 -5.04 -31.89 -14.76
CA GLY A 105 -5.12 -33.28 -15.18
C GLY A 105 -4.29 -33.59 -16.43
N VAL A 106 -4.33 -32.70 -17.43
CA VAL A 106 -3.46 -32.82 -18.63
C VAL A 106 -1.99 -32.72 -18.25
N THR A 107 -1.62 -31.79 -17.37
CA THR A 107 -0.23 -31.59 -16.95
C THR A 107 0.31 -32.81 -16.20
N VAL A 108 -0.42 -33.29 -15.18
CA VAL A 108 0.00 -34.45 -14.39
C VAL A 108 0.01 -35.72 -15.23
N GLY A 109 -0.99 -35.91 -16.09
CA GLY A 109 -1.05 -37.07 -16.98
C GLY A 109 0.09 -37.09 -18.00
N ALA A 110 0.48 -35.93 -18.54
CA ALA A 110 1.64 -35.81 -19.42
C ALA A 110 2.95 -36.11 -18.68
N ILE A 111 3.14 -35.58 -17.47
CA ILE A 111 4.32 -35.86 -16.63
C ILE A 111 4.41 -37.36 -16.33
N SER A 112 3.29 -37.99 -15.93
CA SER A 112 3.24 -39.42 -15.61
C SER A 112 3.49 -40.32 -16.83
N ALA A 113 3.01 -39.91 -18.02
CA ALA A 113 3.32 -40.59 -19.27
C ALA A 113 4.80 -40.47 -19.69
N ILE A 114 5.42 -39.30 -19.49
CA ILE A 114 6.84 -39.05 -19.80
C ILE A 114 7.75 -39.78 -18.82
N SER A 115 7.36 -39.92 -17.55
CA SER A 115 8.13 -40.61 -16.52
C SER A 115 8.09 -42.15 -16.63
N GLY A 116 7.58 -42.70 -17.73
CA GLY A 116 7.55 -44.14 -18.00
C GLY A 116 6.32 -44.87 -17.47
N ASN A 117 5.38 -44.18 -16.82
CA ASN A 117 4.18 -44.78 -16.25
C ASN A 117 3.01 -44.78 -17.27
N ARG A 118 3.27 -45.32 -18.46
CA ARG A 118 2.39 -45.19 -19.65
C ARG A 118 0.97 -45.75 -19.45
N GLY A 119 0.77 -46.66 -18.50
CA GLY A 119 -0.56 -47.22 -18.18
C GLY A 119 -1.37 -46.40 -17.17
N TRP A 120 -0.73 -45.54 -16.38
CA TRP A 120 -1.36 -44.79 -15.29
C TRP A 120 -1.52 -43.31 -15.57
N GLY A 121 -0.82 -42.74 -16.56
CA GLY A 121 -0.89 -41.30 -16.84
C GLY A 121 -2.31 -40.75 -17.08
N ILE A 122 -3.20 -41.51 -17.71
CA ILE A 122 -4.61 -41.10 -17.88
C ILE A 122 -5.35 -41.09 -16.53
N VAL A 123 -5.11 -42.10 -15.69
CA VAL A 123 -5.75 -42.24 -14.37
C VAL A 123 -5.23 -41.18 -13.41
N ASP A 124 -3.91 -40.98 -13.36
CA ASP A 124 -3.27 -39.93 -12.57
C ASP A 124 -3.78 -38.55 -12.98
N GLY A 125 -3.82 -38.29 -14.29
CA GLY A 125 -4.34 -37.04 -14.84
C GLY A 125 -5.79 -36.81 -14.46
N LEU A 126 -6.67 -37.81 -14.65
CA LEU A 126 -8.08 -37.68 -14.29
C LEU A 126 -8.28 -37.44 -12.79
N PHE A 127 -7.58 -38.20 -11.95
CA PHE A 127 -7.68 -38.09 -10.49
C PHE A 127 -7.26 -36.69 -10.01
N TRP A 128 -6.05 -36.25 -10.39
CA TRP A 128 -5.54 -34.94 -9.99
C TRP A 128 -6.34 -33.79 -10.59
N GLY A 129 -6.88 -33.98 -11.80
CA GLY A 129 -7.78 -33.01 -12.42
C GLY A 129 -9.10 -32.84 -11.68
N LEU A 130 -9.78 -33.95 -11.33
CA LEU A 130 -11.00 -33.90 -10.53
C LEU A 130 -10.75 -33.33 -9.12
N TRP A 131 -9.64 -33.72 -8.51
CA TRP A 131 -9.24 -33.22 -7.19
C TRP A 131 -9.01 -31.71 -7.21
N ALA A 132 -8.22 -31.21 -8.16
CA ALA A 132 -7.93 -29.78 -8.29
C ALA A 132 -9.19 -28.97 -8.64
N GLY A 133 -10.03 -29.47 -9.55
CA GLY A 133 -11.29 -28.81 -9.91
C GLY A 133 -12.27 -28.74 -8.75
N SER A 134 -12.43 -29.82 -7.98
CA SER A 134 -13.29 -29.86 -6.79
C SER A 134 -12.79 -28.93 -5.68
N HIS A 135 -11.48 -28.90 -5.43
CA HIS A 135 -10.89 -27.95 -4.48
C HIS A 135 -11.07 -26.49 -4.92
N ALA A 136 -10.95 -26.21 -6.22
CA ALA A 136 -11.20 -24.88 -6.76
C ALA A 136 -12.67 -24.44 -6.63
N SER A 137 -13.63 -25.34 -6.86
CA SER A 137 -15.05 -25.02 -6.67
C SER A 137 -15.38 -24.79 -5.21
N MET A 138 -14.93 -25.66 -4.30
CA MET A 138 -15.13 -25.49 -2.86
C MET A 138 -14.50 -24.21 -2.34
N HIS A 139 -13.33 -23.82 -2.85
CA HIS A 139 -12.70 -22.56 -2.48
C HIS A 139 -13.55 -21.36 -2.94
N ARG A 140 -14.08 -21.41 -4.16
CA ARG A 140 -14.95 -20.35 -4.69
C ARG A 140 -16.25 -20.21 -3.89
N GLU A 141 -16.89 -21.32 -3.55
CA GLU A 141 -18.08 -21.36 -2.69
C GLU A 141 -17.80 -20.76 -1.31
N ARG A 142 -16.71 -21.17 -0.64
CA ARG A 142 -16.33 -20.61 0.66
C ARG A 142 -16.08 -19.10 0.62
N VAL A 143 -15.45 -18.60 -0.44
CA VAL A 143 -15.21 -17.16 -0.61
C VAL A 143 -16.54 -16.42 -0.79
N GLN A 144 -17.44 -16.94 -1.63
CA GLN A 144 -18.75 -16.36 -1.86
C GLN A 144 -19.62 -16.39 -0.59
N ASP A 145 -19.60 -17.48 0.17
CA ASP A 145 -20.32 -17.59 1.44
C ASP A 145 -19.79 -16.61 2.49
N ARG A 146 -18.46 -16.45 2.55
CA ARG A 146 -17.82 -15.52 3.49
C ARG A 146 -18.10 -14.06 3.14
N LEU A 147 -17.89 -13.66 1.90
CA LEU A 147 -17.99 -12.26 1.47
C LEU A 147 -19.42 -11.83 1.12
N GLY A 148 -20.24 -12.78 0.63
CA GLY A 148 -21.57 -12.53 0.10
C GLY A 148 -21.59 -12.06 -1.35
N TYR A 149 -20.42 -11.91 -2.01
CA TYR A 149 -20.25 -11.45 -3.39
C TYR A 149 -19.00 -12.11 -4.01
N LEU A 150 -18.84 -11.97 -5.33
CA LEU A 150 -17.66 -12.48 -6.05
C LEU A 150 -16.67 -11.32 -6.30
N PRO A 151 -15.48 -11.35 -5.69
CA PRO A 151 -14.48 -10.29 -5.85
C PRO A 151 -13.76 -10.37 -7.20
N THR A 152 -13.27 -9.23 -7.66
CA THR A 152 -12.36 -9.07 -8.79
C THR A 152 -10.96 -9.54 -8.39
N VAL A 153 -10.27 -10.15 -9.35
CA VAL A 153 -8.92 -10.68 -9.16
C VAL A 153 -7.94 -9.55 -9.42
N VAL A 154 -7.26 -9.10 -8.37
CA VAL A 154 -6.22 -8.07 -8.47
C VAL A 154 -4.86 -8.72 -8.32
N ARG A 155 -4.06 -8.72 -9.40
CA ARG A 155 -2.65 -9.10 -9.33
C ARG A 155 -1.79 -7.86 -9.53
N ALA A 156 -0.91 -7.59 -8.58
CA ALA A 156 -0.06 -6.40 -8.64
C ALA A 156 1.39 -6.71 -8.26
N GLN A 157 2.31 -5.91 -8.79
CA GLN A 157 3.66 -5.79 -8.26
C GLN A 157 3.77 -4.43 -7.59
N VAL A 158 4.27 -4.41 -6.36
CA VAL A 158 4.49 -3.19 -5.61
C VAL A 158 5.98 -3.02 -5.40
N SER A 159 6.49 -1.81 -5.63
CA SER A 159 7.86 -1.45 -5.32
C SER A 159 7.91 -0.13 -4.56
N LEU A 160 8.86 -0.03 -3.64
CA LEU A 160 9.18 1.21 -2.93
C LEU A 160 10.52 1.72 -3.44
N VAL A 161 10.50 2.86 -4.13
CA VAL A 161 11.68 3.47 -4.76
C VAL A 161 12.03 4.75 -4.04
N GLN A 162 13.32 4.95 -3.75
CA GLN A 162 13.80 6.21 -3.16
C GLN A 162 14.67 6.95 -4.19
N PRO A 163 14.45 8.27 -4.40
CA PRO A 163 15.29 9.07 -5.29
C PRO A 163 16.76 8.98 -4.89
N GLY A 164 17.64 8.72 -5.86
CA GLY A 164 19.08 8.59 -5.63
C GLY A 164 19.55 7.16 -5.29
N ASN A 165 18.65 6.20 -5.12
CA ASN A 165 19.00 4.78 -4.99
C ASN A 165 18.83 4.07 -6.35
N PRO A 166 19.86 3.36 -6.87
CA PRO A 166 19.73 2.59 -8.11
C PRO A 166 18.75 1.42 -8.01
N GLU A 167 18.52 0.89 -6.80
CA GLU A 167 17.63 -0.24 -6.58
C GLU A 167 16.44 0.13 -5.68
N PRO A 168 15.26 -0.49 -5.91
CA PRO A 168 14.12 -0.33 -5.02
C PRO A 168 14.46 -0.83 -3.61
N LEU A 169 13.99 -0.10 -2.60
CA LEU A 169 14.13 -0.47 -1.19
C LEU A 169 13.36 -1.75 -0.86
N TRP A 170 12.28 -2.01 -1.60
CA TRP A 170 11.41 -3.15 -1.41
C TRP A 170 10.64 -3.45 -2.71
N VAL A 171 10.45 -4.73 -3.03
CA VAL A 171 9.65 -5.19 -4.17
C VAL A 171 8.90 -6.44 -3.75
N GLU A 172 7.61 -6.50 -4.06
CA GLU A 172 6.75 -7.62 -3.66
C GLU A 172 5.64 -7.85 -4.68
N SER A 173 5.27 -9.11 -4.89
CA SER A 173 4.07 -9.49 -5.62
C SER A 173 2.88 -9.61 -4.66
N ILE A 174 1.76 -9.00 -5.03
CA ILE A 174 0.48 -9.14 -4.34
C ILE A 174 -0.35 -10.13 -5.13
N GLU A 175 -0.66 -11.25 -4.48
CA GLU A 175 -1.48 -12.29 -5.08
C GLU A 175 -2.97 -12.06 -4.80
N PRO A 176 -3.86 -12.44 -5.72
CA PRO A 176 -5.30 -12.20 -5.56
C PRO A 176 -5.90 -12.81 -4.29
N VAL A 177 -5.42 -13.99 -3.88
CA VAL A 177 -5.91 -14.67 -2.66
C VAL A 177 -5.66 -13.82 -1.42
N GLU A 178 -4.50 -13.15 -1.33
CA GLU A 178 -4.18 -12.29 -0.19
C GLU A 178 -5.15 -11.11 -0.10
N VAL A 179 -5.50 -10.51 -1.25
CA VAL A 179 -6.46 -9.41 -1.33
C VAL A 179 -7.84 -9.88 -0.90
N VAL A 180 -8.30 -11.00 -1.45
CA VAL A 180 -9.60 -11.60 -1.11
C VAL A 180 -9.68 -11.89 0.38
N GLU A 181 -8.69 -12.55 0.98
CA GLU A 181 -8.66 -12.85 2.41
C GLU A 181 -8.72 -11.58 3.28
N ALA A 182 -8.10 -10.50 2.83
CA ALA A 182 -8.09 -9.21 3.50
C ALA A 182 -9.39 -8.40 3.35
N MET A 183 -10.28 -8.76 2.44
CA MET A 183 -11.57 -8.10 2.21
C MET A 183 -12.61 -8.44 3.28
N ASP A 184 -13.49 -7.48 3.55
CA ASP A 184 -14.57 -7.60 4.51
C ASP A 184 -15.91 -7.93 3.78
N PRO A 185 -16.84 -8.64 4.45
CA PRO A 185 -18.13 -8.98 3.85
C PRO A 185 -19.03 -7.75 3.69
N LEU A 186 -19.82 -7.74 2.61
CA LEU A 186 -20.77 -6.65 2.37
C LEU A 186 -22.15 -6.97 2.96
N PRO A 187 -22.84 -5.97 3.56
CA PRO A 187 -24.23 -6.10 3.97
C PRO A 187 -25.13 -6.48 2.78
N ARG A 188 -26.23 -7.19 3.03
CA ARG A 188 -27.10 -7.77 1.97
C ARG A 188 -27.53 -6.76 0.91
N GLY A 189 -27.76 -5.49 1.27
CA GLY A 189 -28.18 -4.44 0.33
C GLY A 189 -27.10 -3.91 -0.62
N TYR A 190 -25.82 -4.28 -0.41
CA TYR A 190 -24.68 -3.78 -1.20
C TYR A 190 -23.92 -4.87 -1.94
N ARG A 191 -24.42 -6.12 -1.93
CA ARG A 191 -23.70 -7.28 -2.49
C ARG A 191 -23.66 -7.32 -4.02
N ASP A 192 -24.55 -6.57 -4.66
CA ASP A 192 -24.64 -6.44 -6.13
C ASP A 192 -24.21 -5.03 -6.59
N ASP A 193 -23.71 -4.19 -5.67
CA ASP A 193 -23.23 -2.84 -5.98
C ASP A 193 -21.75 -2.89 -6.36
N ASP A 194 -21.47 -2.90 -7.66
CA ASP A 194 -20.11 -2.94 -8.23
C ASP A 194 -19.20 -1.83 -7.68
N GLY A 195 -19.75 -0.66 -7.34
CA GLY A 195 -18.97 0.44 -6.76
C GLY A 195 -18.52 0.13 -5.34
N ARG A 196 -19.40 -0.47 -4.53
CA ARG A 196 -19.08 -0.88 -3.15
C ARG A 196 -18.14 -2.08 -3.10
N ILE A 197 -18.33 -3.05 -3.99
CA ILE A 197 -17.42 -4.19 -4.13
C ILE A 197 -16.00 -3.67 -4.44
N ARG A 198 -15.89 -2.75 -5.41
CA ARG A 198 -14.62 -2.12 -5.78
C ARG A 198 -13.96 -1.33 -4.66
N GLU A 199 -14.77 -0.58 -3.89
CA GLU A 199 -14.28 0.15 -2.72
C GLU A 199 -13.66 -0.82 -1.68
N GLU A 200 -14.33 -1.94 -1.41
CA GLU A 200 -13.82 -2.96 -0.49
C GLU A 200 -12.60 -3.72 -1.04
N GLU A 201 -12.53 -3.95 -2.35
CA GLU A 201 -11.31 -4.46 -3.01
C GLU A 201 -10.13 -3.53 -2.82
N ALA A 202 -10.32 -2.22 -3.05
CA ALA A 202 -9.27 -1.21 -2.87
C ALA A 202 -8.79 -1.17 -1.40
N LYS A 203 -9.72 -1.29 -0.44
CA LYS A 203 -9.40 -1.37 0.99
C LYS A 203 -8.65 -2.66 1.35
N GLY A 204 -9.10 -3.81 0.84
CA GLY A 204 -8.45 -5.11 1.02
C GLY A 204 -7.02 -5.09 0.46
N PHE A 205 -6.85 -4.56 -0.76
CA PHE A 205 -5.55 -4.39 -1.39
C PHE A 205 -4.62 -3.51 -0.56
N ALA A 206 -5.10 -2.34 -0.13
CA ALA A 206 -4.33 -1.45 0.74
C ALA A 206 -3.96 -2.09 2.07
N ARG A 207 -4.84 -2.93 2.64
CA ARG A 207 -4.58 -3.68 3.88
C ARG A 207 -3.39 -4.64 3.70
N VAL A 208 -3.36 -5.42 2.62
CA VAL A 208 -2.27 -6.36 2.33
C VAL A 208 -0.94 -5.63 2.11
N VAL A 209 -0.94 -4.62 1.22
CA VAL A 209 0.29 -3.88 0.90
C VAL A 209 0.90 -3.24 2.14
N VAL A 210 0.08 -2.55 2.95
CA VAL A 210 0.55 -1.92 4.18
C VAL A 210 0.99 -2.96 5.20
N GLN A 211 0.32 -4.10 5.31
CA GLN A 211 0.73 -5.17 6.21
C GLN A 211 2.11 -5.72 5.84
N LYS A 212 2.36 -6.02 4.56
CA LYS A 212 3.67 -6.52 4.09
C LYS A 212 4.78 -5.48 4.28
N LEU A 213 4.52 -4.22 3.92
CA LEU A 213 5.47 -3.11 4.18
C LEU A 213 5.78 -2.96 5.67
N THR A 214 4.74 -3.00 6.51
CA THR A 214 4.89 -2.88 7.97
C THR A 214 5.70 -4.06 8.53
N ALA A 215 5.50 -5.27 8.03
CA ALA A 215 6.27 -6.45 8.43
C ALA A 215 7.74 -6.33 8.01
N TYR A 216 8.00 -5.85 6.79
CA TYR A 216 9.36 -5.71 6.25
C TYR A 216 10.17 -4.62 6.97
N PHE A 217 9.60 -3.42 7.11
CA PHE A 217 10.27 -2.28 7.77
C PHE A 217 10.05 -2.23 9.28
N GLN A 218 9.22 -3.11 9.83
CA GLN A 218 8.88 -3.16 11.26
C GLN A 218 8.30 -1.85 11.80
N TRP A 219 7.43 -1.20 11.02
CA TRP A 219 6.82 0.06 11.42
C TRP A 219 5.79 -0.10 12.52
N THR A 220 5.79 0.84 13.46
CA THR A 220 4.76 0.92 14.49
C THR A 220 3.53 1.67 13.95
N ARG A 221 2.38 1.47 14.61
CA ARG A 221 1.15 2.18 14.24
C ARG A 221 1.16 3.56 14.88
N PHE A 222 0.79 4.58 14.12
CA PHE A 222 0.41 5.87 14.69
C PHE A 222 -1.04 5.82 15.19
N THR A 223 -1.33 6.60 16.23
CA THR A 223 -2.70 6.82 16.72
C THR A 223 -3.54 7.60 15.71
N GLU A 224 -2.92 8.50 14.96
CA GLU A 224 -3.54 9.39 13.98
C GLU A 224 -2.91 9.23 12.59
N GLN A 225 -3.66 9.59 11.55
CA GLN A 225 -3.14 9.62 10.18
C GLN A 225 -2.17 10.80 10.01
N ARG A 226 -0.98 10.55 9.47
CA ARG A 226 0.03 11.57 9.21
C ARG A 226 0.16 11.84 7.72
N PHE A 227 -0.22 13.05 7.33
CA PHE A 227 0.01 13.56 5.98
C PHE A 227 1.15 14.56 5.99
N TYR A 228 1.88 14.63 4.88
CA TYR A 228 2.89 15.65 4.69
C TYR A 228 2.22 17.01 4.56
N GLU A 229 2.61 17.95 5.41
CA GLU A 229 2.25 19.36 5.32
C GLU A 229 3.40 20.10 4.63
N ASP A 230 3.08 20.84 3.56
CA ASP A 230 4.08 21.69 2.90
C ASP A 230 4.43 22.85 3.87
N PRO A 231 5.70 23.04 4.25
CA PRO A 231 6.08 24.16 5.11
C PRO A 231 5.71 25.53 4.52
N ALA A 232 5.53 25.65 3.21
CA ALA A 232 5.06 26.86 2.55
C ALA A 232 3.53 27.09 2.65
N SER A 233 2.77 26.06 3.06
CA SER A 233 1.30 26.12 3.19
C SER A 233 0.81 26.52 4.59
N LYS A 234 1.72 26.64 5.57
CA LYS A 234 1.37 27.14 6.90
C LYS A 234 1.03 28.63 6.79
N PRO A 235 -0.18 29.08 7.15
CA PRO A 235 -0.46 30.50 7.24
C PRO A 235 0.55 31.13 8.20
N ALA A 236 1.10 32.29 7.84
CA ALA A 236 1.88 33.12 8.74
C ALA A 236 0.97 33.74 9.81
N ASP A 237 0.32 32.92 10.62
CA ASP A 237 -0.35 33.35 11.84
C ASP A 237 0.48 32.86 13.02
N ASP A 238 0.75 33.77 13.96
CA ASP A 238 1.64 33.69 15.12
C ASP A 238 3.05 34.31 14.97
N THR A 239 3.16 35.40 14.22
CA THR A 239 4.06 36.48 14.67
C THR A 239 3.21 37.67 15.09
N PRO A 240 3.08 38.00 16.39
CA PRO A 240 2.45 39.26 16.77
C PRO A 240 3.26 40.37 16.13
N ALA A 241 2.62 41.11 15.22
CA ALA A 241 3.23 42.27 14.57
C ALA A 241 3.85 43.19 15.64
N PRO A 242 5.05 43.76 15.41
CA PRO A 242 5.60 44.74 16.32
C PRO A 242 4.57 45.86 16.47
N LYS A 243 4.11 46.11 17.71
CA LYS A 243 3.20 47.19 18.04
C LYS A 243 3.74 48.47 17.40
N VAL A 244 3.02 48.98 16.40
CA VAL A 244 3.24 50.32 15.88
C VAL A 244 3.11 51.25 17.08
N ALA A 245 4.21 51.89 17.47
CA ALA A 245 4.23 52.85 18.55
C ALA A 245 3.23 53.97 18.20
N GLU A 246 2.23 54.12 19.05
CA GLU A 246 1.28 55.22 19.03
C GLU A 246 2.08 56.55 19.10
N PRO A 247 1.85 57.51 18.20
CA PRO A 247 2.59 58.77 18.25
C PRO A 247 2.24 59.53 19.54
N PRO A 248 3.23 60.19 20.19
CA PRO A 248 3.01 60.85 21.46
C PRO A 248 2.00 62.00 21.31
N PRO A 249 1.11 62.22 22.30
CA PRO A 249 0.16 63.32 22.25
C PRO A 249 0.89 64.66 22.24
N ALA A 250 0.42 65.54 21.35
CA ALA A 250 0.95 66.88 21.13
C ALA A 250 1.05 67.69 22.44
N ALA A 251 2.18 68.35 22.60
CA ALA A 251 2.45 69.29 23.68
C ALA A 251 1.37 70.39 23.75
N LYS A 252 0.84 70.62 24.95
CA LYS A 252 0.09 71.84 25.28
C LYS A 252 1.01 73.05 25.04
N LEU A 253 0.73 73.81 23.99
CA LEU A 253 1.19 75.19 23.86
C LEU A 253 0.41 76.04 24.86
N GLU A 254 1.10 76.51 25.91
CA GLU A 254 0.64 77.61 26.74
C GLU A 254 0.48 78.87 25.87
N ALA A 255 -0.71 79.47 25.91
CA ALA A 255 -0.94 80.81 25.39
C ALA A 255 -0.51 81.84 26.46
N PRO A 256 0.24 82.90 26.09
CA PRO A 256 0.53 84.00 27.02
C PRO A 256 -0.71 84.89 27.14
N ALA A 257 -1.20 85.07 28.37
CA ALA A 257 -2.21 86.08 28.67
C ALA A 257 -1.52 87.41 29.01
N GLU A 258 -1.65 88.37 28.10
CA GLU A 258 -1.39 89.79 28.32
C GLU A 258 -2.25 90.35 29.47
N SER A 259 -1.57 91.07 30.37
CA SER A 259 -1.90 92.44 30.82
C SER A 259 -3.38 92.78 31.10
N LYS A 260 -3.70 92.96 32.39
CA LYS A 260 -4.68 93.98 32.83
C LYS A 260 -4.06 94.92 33.86
N GLN A 261 -4.25 96.20 33.59
CA GLN A 261 -4.03 97.36 34.44
C GLN A 261 -4.81 97.25 35.76
N ASN A 262 -4.14 97.54 36.88
CA ASN A 262 -4.40 98.69 37.77
C ASN A 262 -3.32 98.78 38.86
#